data_AF-A0A7X8Y6N3-F1
#
_entry.id   AF-A0A7X8Y6N3-F1
#
_cell.length_a   1.000
_cell.length_b   1.000
_cell.length_c   1.000
_cell.angle_alpha   90.00
_cell.angle_beta   90.00
_cell.angle_gamma   90.00
#
_symmetry.space_group_name_H-M   'P 1'
#
loop_
_entity.id
_entity.type
_entity.pdbx_description
1 polymer ?
#
loop_
_entity_poly.entity_id
_entity_poly.type
_entity_poly.pdbx_seq_one_letter_code
_entity_poly.pdbx_strand_id
1 'polypeptide(L)'
;MNQHMTKGERSRAILEAAVQNGSFRSSGSNERQVCASLNGKRLLSRDKKDADLWYPTEQAKKQAAKLQPETGNPTAEQPDSRVAIWRDIDTIEIGSRLRLADQAKVDALKPSFQQIGQQTPITVQGAEADAMVRLSAGLHRLETARQLGWKKVLCFHQSFDDLDRELWEIDENLCRSELTPADRALFIARRKEIYLEKHPETAQGVAGGKARQNSASDKLSFAAQTAEATGRDQRTVQRDASRGEKIADMALHRVRGTRLDNGAFLDRLKQIPEDKQILYVEAALDEEKRKAADVKENRRKLAEVRHSVRLTHMAHVQANGAATAGQVTKRFPIIYADPPWQFGVRSEVTGRDKSAENHYPTMPTGAICDLFAEIGSPAKADAVLFLWATNPMLPDALRVMEAWGFTYVHHWIWDKEVAGTGYWGRDRHELLLIGKRGNPVAPLPGTQPHTVHREAKGRHSAKPLYFAERIEALYPGIPKLELFCRTPRDGWEAWGFEAATESEVV
;
A
#
# COMPACT_ATOMS: atom_id res chain seq x y z
N MET A 1 41.39 -13.66 -32.15
CA MET A 1 40.72 -13.99 -30.87
C MET A 1 41.16 -12.97 -29.81
N ASN A 2 40.22 -12.42 -29.03
CA ASN A 2 40.46 -11.31 -28.08
C ASN A 2 41.48 -11.66 -26.98
N GLN A 3 42.37 -10.72 -26.65
CA GLN A 3 43.47 -10.93 -25.69
C GLN A 3 43.04 -11.10 -24.22
N HIS A 4 41.75 -10.94 -23.90
CA HIS A 4 41.23 -10.95 -22.52
C HIS A 4 40.58 -12.26 -22.04
N MET A 5 40.55 -13.34 -22.85
CA MET A 5 39.97 -14.61 -22.40
C MET A 5 40.85 -15.31 -21.35
N THR A 6 40.25 -15.92 -20.33
CA THR A 6 40.98 -16.74 -19.34
C THR A 6 41.53 -18.02 -19.98
N LYS A 7 42.53 -18.65 -19.34
CA LYS A 7 43.16 -19.88 -19.87
C LYS A 7 42.16 -21.04 -20.05
N GLY A 8 41.15 -21.12 -19.19
CA GLY A 8 40.08 -22.12 -19.27
C GLY A 8 39.14 -21.90 -20.47
N GLU A 9 38.73 -20.65 -20.70
CA GLU A 9 37.85 -20.29 -21.82
C GLU A 9 38.53 -20.48 -23.17
N ARG A 10 39.82 -20.14 -23.28
CA ARG A 10 40.60 -20.41 -24.52
C ARG A 10 40.72 -21.90 -24.79
N SER A 11 40.92 -22.70 -23.75
CA SER A 11 41.00 -24.17 -23.88
C SER A 11 39.68 -24.76 -24.37
N ARG A 12 38.54 -24.22 -23.93
CA ARG A 12 37.21 -24.66 -24.39
C ARG A 12 36.96 -24.26 -25.84
N ALA A 13 37.22 -23.01 -26.20
CA ALA A 13 36.98 -22.51 -27.56
C ALA A 13 37.86 -23.20 -28.62
N ILE A 14 39.14 -23.49 -28.30
CA ILE A 14 40.02 -24.25 -29.20
C ILE A 14 39.51 -25.68 -29.39
N LEU A 15 39.04 -26.33 -28.31
CA LEU A 15 38.53 -27.69 -28.39
C LEU A 15 37.22 -27.77 -29.19
N GLU A 16 36.30 -26.82 -28.99
CA GLU A 16 35.05 -26.70 -29.76
C GLU A 16 35.34 -26.47 -31.25
N ALA A 17 36.25 -25.55 -31.58
CA ALA A 17 36.65 -25.28 -32.96
C ALA A 17 37.32 -26.49 -33.63
N ALA A 18 38.15 -27.24 -32.89
CA ALA A 18 38.78 -28.47 -33.39
C ALA A 18 37.77 -29.59 -33.65
N VAL A 19 36.78 -29.76 -32.76
CA VAL A 19 35.71 -30.75 -32.92
C VAL A 19 34.78 -30.38 -34.07
N GLN A 20 34.40 -29.11 -34.19
CA GLN A 20 33.48 -28.64 -35.22
C GLN A 20 34.10 -28.69 -36.63
N ASN A 21 35.36 -28.25 -36.77
CA ASN A 21 36.03 -28.18 -38.08
C ASN A 21 36.84 -29.45 -38.40
N GLY A 22 36.82 -30.45 -37.51
CA GLY A 22 37.62 -31.68 -37.62
C GLY A 22 39.13 -31.49 -37.43
N SER A 23 39.63 -30.25 -37.38
CA SER A 23 41.00 -29.89 -37.06
C SER A 23 41.09 -28.44 -36.58
N PHE A 24 42.18 -28.10 -35.89
CA PHE A 24 42.47 -26.75 -35.46
C PHE A 24 43.94 -26.40 -35.73
N ARG A 25 44.19 -25.23 -36.31
CA ARG A 25 45.54 -24.73 -36.60
C ARG A 25 45.91 -23.62 -35.60
N SER A 26 46.95 -23.85 -34.80
CA SER A 26 47.45 -22.84 -33.87
C SER A 26 48.27 -21.77 -34.60
N SER A 27 47.93 -20.50 -34.40
CA SER A 27 48.53 -19.35 -35.10
C SER A 27 49.56 -18.57 -34.26
N GLY A 28 49.63 -18.82 -32.95
CA GLY A 28 50.55 -18.14 -32.03
C GLY A 28 51.02 -18.97 -30.83
N SER A 29 52.02 -18.46 -30.10
CA SER A 29 52.68 -19.16 -28.98
C SER A 29 51.71 -19.57 -27.86
N ASN A 30 50.73 -18.72 -27.56
CA ASN A 30 49.71 -18.99 -26.55
C ASN A 30 48.76 -20.14 -26.96
N GLU A 31 48.34 -20.18 -28.23
CA GLU A 31 47.47 -21.25 -28.74
C GLU A 31 48.23 -22.58 -28.78
N ARG A 32 49.51 -22.57 -29.17
CA ARG A 32 50.37 -23.76 -29.13
C ARG A 32 50.48 -24.35 -27.72
N GLN A 33 50.66 -23.51 -26.69
CA GLN A 33 50.72 -23.96 -25.30
C GLN A 33 49.41 -24.58 -24.82
N VAL A 34 48.26 -24.01 -25.21
CA VAL A 34 46.95 -24.56 -24.88
C VAL A 34 46.69 -25.88 -25.61
N CYS A 35 47.05 -25.96 -26.90
CA CYS A 35 46.93 -27.20 -27.69
C CYS A 35 47.84 -28.31 -27.13
N ALA A 36 49.07 -27.98 -26.72
CA ALA A 36 49.97 -28.93 -26.06
C ALA A 36 49.41 -29.44 -24.73
N SER A 37 48.78 -28.56 -23.94
CA SER A 37 48.11 -28.95 -22.69
C SER A 37 46.91 -29.87 -22.95
N LEU A 38 46.10 -29.59 -23.98
CA LEU A 38 44.97 -30.43 -24.41
C LEU A 38 45.42 -31.78 -24.98
N ASN A 39 46.56 -31.81 -25.65
CA ASN A 39 47.20 -33.05 -26.12
C ASN A 39 47.69 -33.92 -24.94
N GLY A 40 48.27 -33.30 -23.91
CA GLY A 40 48.61 -34.01 -22.66
C GLY A 40 47.40 -34.62 -21.95
N LYS A 41 46.22 -34.00 -22.09
CA LYS A 41 44.93 -34.52 -21.61
C LYS A 41 44.26 -35.52 -22.58
N ARG A 42 44.92 -35.89 -23.68
CA ARG A 42 44.44 -36.77 -24.75
C ARG A 42 43.16 -36.28 -25.44
N LEU A 43 42.91 -34.97 -25.44
CA LEU A 43 41.75 -34.35 -26.08
C LEU A 43 42.07 -33.89 -27.51
N LEU A 44 43.31 -33.47 -27.77
CA LEU A 44 43.80 -33.21 -29.12
C LEU A 44 44.96 -34.15 -29.44
N SER A 45 45.20 -34.43 -30.71
CA SER A 45 46.41 -35.09 -31.21
C SER A 45 47.09 -34.20 -32.24
N ARG A 46 48.42 -34.17 -32.23
CA ARG A 46 49.20 -33.34 -33.16
C ARG A 46 49.43 -34.07 -34.47
N ASP A 47 49.38 -33.35 -35.59
CA ASP A 47 49.83 -33.88 -36.87
C ASP A 47 51.32 -34.25 -36.83
N LYS A 48 51.71 -35.31 -37.54
CA LYS A 48 53.08 -35.83 -37.56
C LYS A 48 54.03 -35.01 -38.44
N LYS A 49 53.49 -34.25 -39.40
CA LYS A 49 54.25 -33.47 -40.38
C LYS A 49 54.07 -31.96 -40.16
N ASP A 50 52.97 -31.53 -39.56
CA ASP A 50 52.69 -30.12 -39.26
C ASP A 50 52.58 -29.87 -37.75
N ALA A 51 53.54 -29.09 -37.25
CA ALA A 51 53.64 -28.72 -35.84
C ALA A 51 52.44 -27.90 -35.32
N ASP A 52 51.71 -27.23 -36.19
CA ASP A 52 50.64 -26.31 -35.80
C ASP A 52 49.25 -26.87 -36.04
N LEU A 53 49.14 -28.07 -36.60
CA LEU A 53 47.86 -28.71 -36.90
C LEU A 53 47.52 -29.77 -35.86
N TRP A 54 46.29 -29.68 -35.34
CA TRP A 54 45.79 -30.52 -34.26
C TRP A 54 44.43 -31.12 -34.63
N TYR A 55 44.21 -32.39 -34.30
CA TYR A 55 42.96 -33.10 -34.55
C TYR A 55 42.28 -33.47 -33.22
N PRO A 56 40.95 -33.38 -33.12
CA PRO A 56 40.23 -33.84 -31.95
C PRO A 56 40.29 -35.36 -31.84
N THR A 57 40.61 -35.86 -30.65
CA THR A 57 40.53 -37.30 -30.37
C THR A 57 39.07 -37.74 -30.19
N GLU A 58 38.81 -39.03 -30.24
CA GLU A 58 37.48 -39.59 -29.94
C GLU A 58 37.00 -39.23 -28.53
N GLN A 59 37.93 -39.04 -27.59
CA GLN A 59 37.61 -38.58 -26.24
C GLN A 59 37.13 -37.13 -26.23
N ALA A 60 37.75 -36.25 -27.02
CA ALA A 60 37.28 -34.87 -27.17
C ALA A 60 35.93 -34.78 -27.85
N LYS A 61 35.68 -35.59 -28.87
CA LYS A 61 34.35 -35.66 -29.53
C LYS A 61 33.27 -36.13 -28.56
N LYS A 62 33.54 -37.15 -27.74
CA LYS A 62 32.63 -37.62 -26.68
C LYS A 62 32.40 -36.57 -25.59
N GLN A 63 33.44 -35.84 -25.20
CA GLN A 63 33.33 -34.78 -24.19
C GLN A 63 32.57 -33.57 -24.73
N ALA A 64 32.77 -33.22 -26.01
CA ALA A 64 31.99 -32.21 -26.70
C ALA A 64 30.52 -32.65 -26.88
N ALA A 65 30.24 -33.92 -27.18
CA ALA A 65 28.88 -34.45 -27.23
C ALA A 65 28.15 -34.41 -25.87
N LYS A 66 28.89 -34.49 -24.75
CA LYS A 66 28.34 -34.29 -23.39
C LYS A 66 28.12 -32.82 -23.02
N LEU A 67 28.73 -31.88 -23.76
CA LEU A 67 28.71 -30.43 -23.51
C LEU A 67 27.95 -29.63 -24.58
N GLN A 68 27.61 -30.27 -25.71
CA GLN A 68 26.60 -29.82 -26.64
C GLN A 68 25.24 -30.16 -26.03
N PRO A 69 24.32 -29.18 -25.85
CA PRO A 69 22.93 -29.53 -25.66
C PRO A 69 22.53 -30.38 -26.86
N GLU A 70 21.90 -31.52 -26.61
CA GLU A 70 21.29 -32.41 -27.60
C GLU A 70 20.77 -31.59 -28.79
N THR A 71 21.48 -31.64 -29.92
CA THR A 71 20.90 -31.29 -31.22
C THR A 71 20.13 -32.51 -31.71
N GLY A 72 19.19 -32.96 -30.88
CA GLY A 72 17.91 -33.37 -31.45
C GLY A 72 17.38 -32.13 -32.16
N ASN A 73 16.76 -32.32 -33.33
CA ASN A 73 15.88 -31.27 -33.86
C ASN A 73 15.15 -30.63 -32.69
N PRO A 74 15.02 -29.30 -32.61
CA PRO A 74 13.80 -28.81 -32.07
C PRO A 74 12.75 -29.39 -33.04
N THR A 75 12.17 -30.55 -32.72
CA THR A 75 10.74 -30.45 -32.45
C THR A 75 10.71 -29.24 -31.55
N ALA A 76 10.30 -28.10 -32.12
CA ALA A 76 9.51 -27.19 -31.32
C ALA A 76 8.72 -28.15 -30.43
N GLU A 77 8.95 -28.13 -29.12
CA GLU A 77 7.82 -28.44 -28.25
C GLU A 77 6.74 -27.57 -28.88
N GLN A 78 5.88 -28.21 -29.69
CA GLN A 78 4.72 -27.56 -30.23
C GLN A 78 4.15 -26.96 -28.97
N PRO A 79 4.16 -25.63 -28.83
CA PRO A 79 4.04 -24.98 -27.53
C PRO A 79 2.81 -25.59 -26.92
N ASP A 80 2.94 -26.47 -25.91
CA ASP A 80 1.95 -27.52 -25.57
C ASP A 80 0.58 -26.95 -25.87
N SER A 81 0.06 -27.24 -27.07
CA SER A 81 -0.91 -26.34 -27.68
C SER A 81 -2.23 -26.73 -27.07
N ARG A 82 -2.39 -26.31 -25.81
CA ARG A 82 -3.60 -26.42 -25.04
C ARG A 82 -4.58 -25.59 -25.85
N VAL A 83 -5.36 -26.29 -26.66
CA VAL A 83 -6.44 -25.69 -27.41
C VAL A 83 -7.55 -25.45 -26.41
N ALA A 84 -7.93 -24.19 -26.25
CA ALA A 84 -9.09 -23.86 -25.46
C ALA A 84 -10.33 -24.19 -26.28
N ILE A 85 -11.20 -25.03 -25.74
CA ILE A 85 -12.41 -25.53 -26.41
C ILE A 85 -13.63 -25.02 -25.66
N TRP A 86 -14.68 -24.67 -26.39
CA TRP A 86 -15.96 -24.30 -25.80
C TRP A 86 -16.78 -25.53 -25.45
N ARG A 87 -17.09 -25.67 -24.16
CA ARG A 87 -17.83 -26.83 -23.64
C ARG A 87 -19.10 -26.40 -22.92
N ASP A 88 -20.14 -27.22 -23.00
CA ASP A 88 -21.39 -26.98 -22.30
C ASP A 88 -21.18 -27.07 -20.79
N ILE A 89 -21.65 -26.05 -20.06
CA ILE A 89 -21.39 -25.88 -18.63
C ILE A 89 -21.98 -27.02 -17.78
N ASP A 90 -23.07 -27.63 -18.26
CA ASP A 90 -23.78 -28.72 -17.59
C ASP A 90 -23.00 -30.04 -17.65
N THR A 91 -22.00 -30.14 -18.54
CA THR A 91 -21.13 -31.31 -18.68
C THR A 91 -19.92 -31.28 -17.74
N ILE A 92 -19.84 -30.26 -16.88
CA ILE A 92 -18.70 -30.02 -15.98
C ILE A 92 -19.11 -30.26 -14.52
N GLU A 93 -18.56 -31.32 -13.94
CA GLU A 93 -18.78 -31.69 -12.54
C GLU A 93 -17.79 -30.96 -11.62
N ILE A 94 -18.31 -30.44 -10.50
CA ILE A 94 -17.50 -29.90 -9.41
C ILE A 94 -17.34 -31.03 -8.39
N GLY A 95 -16.18 -31.68 -8.37
CA GLY A 95 -15.87 -32.71 -7.36
C GLY A 95 -15.72 -32.16 -5.93
N SER A 96 -15.31 -33.01 -4.99
CA SER A 96 -15.02 -32.61 -3.60
C SER A 96 -13.84 -31.63 -3.54
N ARG A 97 -14.11 -30.37 -3.20
CA ARG A 97 -13.10 -29.29 -3.14
C ARG A 97 -12.85 -28.81 -1.72
N LEU A 98 -11.61 -28.45 -1.43
CA LEU A 98 -11.18 -27.89 -0.14
C LEU A 98 -11.71 -26.47 0.13
N ARG A 99 -12.28 -25.78 -0.88
CA ARG A 99 -12.84 -24.42 -0.74
C ARG A 99 -14.07 -24.23 -1.63
N LEU A 100 -15.12 -23.63 -1.05
CA LEU A 100 -16.29 -23.16 -1.79
C LEU A 100 -15.96 -21.89 -2.60
N ALA A 101 -16.73 -21.64 -3.66
CA ALA A 101 -16.60 -20.42 -4.46
C ALA A 101 -16.87 -19.18 -3.58
N ASP A 102 -15.98 -18.19 -3.65
CA ASP A 102 -16.15 -16.92 -2.95
C ASP A 102 -17.08 -16.01 -3.77
N GLN A 103 -18.29 -15.80 -3.25
CA GLN A 103 -19.33 -15.04 -3.96
C GLN A 103 -18.89 -13.61 -4.28
N ALA A 104 -18.11 -12.97 -3.42
CA ALA A 104 -17.63 -11.60 -3.67
C ALA A 104 -16.69 -11.55 -4.89
N LYS A 105 -15.86 -12.59 -5.09
CA LYS A 105 -14.98 -12.70 -6.26
C LYS A 105 -15.75 -13.04 -7.52
N VAL A 106 -16.79 -13.88 -7.42
CA VAL A 106 -17.68 -14.20 -8.53
C VAL A 106 -18.40 -12.93 -9.01
N ASP A 107 -18.91 -12.12 -8.08
CA ASP A 107 -19.59 -10.85 -8.39
C ASP A 107 -18.64 -9.83 -9.02
N ALA A 108 -17.40 -9.74 -8.55
CA ALA A 108 -16.38 -8.87 -9.14
C ALA A 108 -16.00 -9.24 -10.58
N LEU A 109 -16.13 -10.52 -10.96
CA LEU A 109 -15.82 -10.98 -12.32
C LEU A 109 -16.97 -10.75 -13.31
N LYS A 110 -18.23 -10.64 -12.85
CA LYS A 110 -19.42 -10.50 -13.71
C LYS A 110 -19.32 -9.34 -14.72
N PRO A 111 -18.93 -8.11 -14.33
CA PRO A 111 -18.85 -7.00 -15.28
C PRO A 111 -17.85 -7.25 -16.41
N SER A 112 -16.70 -7.85 -16.09
CA SER A 112 -15.67 -8.20 -17.07
C SER A 112 -16.18 -9.27 -18.04
N PHE A 113 -16.82 -10.32 -17.53
CA PHE A 113 -17.41 -11.38 -18.37
C PHE A 113 -18.46 -10.83 -19.34
N GLN A 114 -19.30 -9.89 -18.89
CA GLN A 114 -20.31 -9.27 -19.75
C GLN A 114 -19.71 -8.35 -20.82
N GLN A 115 -18.66 -7.60 -20.49
CA GLN A 115 -18.10 -6.59 -21.39
C GLN A 115 -17.12 -7.15 -22.41
N ILE A 116 -16.23 -8.06 -21.99
CA ILE A 116 -15.11 -8.55 -22.81
C ILE A 116 -15.10 -10.08 -22.98
N GLY A 117 -16.09 -10.78 -22.43
CA GLY A 117 -16.16 -12.24 -22.50
C GLY A 117 -15.18 -12.95 -21.57
N GLN A 118 -15.13 -14.29 -21.65
CA GLN A 118 -14.16 -15.08 -20.89
C GLN A 118 -12.79 -15.06 -21.59
N GLN A 119 -11.86 -14.27 -21.07
CA GLN A 119 -10.50 -14.18 -21.60
C GLN A 119 -9.58 -15.33 -21.14
N THR A 120 -9.79 -15.82 -19.92
CA THR A 120 -8.97 -16.90 -19.35
C THR A 120 -9.78 -18.18 -19.27
N PRO A 121 -9.38 -19.24 -20.01
CA PRO A 121 -10.05 -20.54 -19.94
C PRO A 121 -10.02 -21.13 -18.53
N ILE A 122 -10.99 -21.99 -18.23
CA ILE A 122 -10.93 -22.91 -17.07
C ILE A 122 -10.15 -24.17 -17.46
N THR A 123 -9.77 -25.01 -16.51
CA THR A 123 -9.17 -26.31 -16.83
C THR A 123 -10.02 -27.45 -16.29
N VAL A 124 -10.24 -28.45 -17.13
CA VAL A 124 -11.04 -29.65 -16.82
C VAL A 124 -10.20 -30.92 -17.04
N GLN A 125 -10.49 -31.94 -16.24
CA GLN A 125 -9.92 -33.28 -16.34
C GLN A 125 -10.86 -34.15 -17.16
N GLY A 126 -10.30 -34.79 -18.20
CA GLY A 126 -11.02 -35.64 -19.14
C GLY A 126 -10.72 -35.28 -20.59
N ALA A 127 -10.96 -36.20 -21.51
CA ALA A 127 -10.81 -35.98 -22.94
C ALA A 127 -11.94 -35.09 -23.48
N GLU A 128 -11.71 -34.46 -24.64
CA GLU A 128 -12.73 -33.65 -25.31
C GLU A 128 -13.99 -34.47 -25.61
N ALA A 129 -13.81 -35.73 -26.01
CA ALA A 129 -14.88 -36.66 -26.36
C ALA A 129 -15.68 -37.21 -25.17
N ASP A 130 -15.22 -37.01 -23.93
CA ASP A 130 -15.93 -37.52 -22.76
C ASP A 130 -17.28 -36.80 -22.60
N ALA A 131 -18.32 -37.51 -22.15
CA ALA A 131 -19.64 -36.90 -21.93
C ALA A 131 -19.66 -35.95 -20.72
N MET A 132 -18.94 -36.32 -19.66
CA MET A 132 -18.81 -35.54 -18.42
C MET A 132 -17.33 -35.38 -18.08
N VAL A 133 -16.94 -34.18 -17.66
CA VAL A 133 -15.57 -33.85 -17.24
C VAL A 133 -15.56 -33.18 -15.89
N ARG A 134 -14.47 -33.31 -15.15
CA ARG A 134 -14.36 -32.74 -13.80
C ARG A 134 -13.57 -31.43 -13.83
N LEU A 135 -14.08 -30.40 -13.15
CA LEU A 135 -13.36 -29.15 -13.03
C LEU A 135 -12.05 -29.34 -12.24
N SER A 136 -10.92 -28.94 -12.80
CA SER A 136 -9.62 -28.87 -12.11
C SER A 136 -9.37 -27.46 -11.57
N ALA A 137 -9.36 -26.44 -12.43
CA ALA A 137 -9.03 -25.07 -12.07
C ALA A 137 -10.04 -24.06 -12.65
N GLY A 138 -10.21 -22.92 -11.98
CA GLY A 138 -11.09 -21.84 -12.46
C GLY A 138 -12.53 -21.83 -11.91
N LEU A 139 -12.74 -22.33 -10.69
CA LEU A 139 -14.07 -22.40 -10.05
C LEU A 139 -14.86 -21.10 -10.10
N HIS A 140 -14.26 -19.96 -9.73
CA HIS A 140 -14.97 -18.67 -9.77
C HIS A 140 -15.41 -18.28 -11.18
N ARG A 141 -14.62 -18.64 -12.21
CA ARG A 141 -14.98 -18.35 -13.62
C ARG A 141 -16.13 -19.21 -14.11
N LEU A 142 -16.13 -20.50 -13.76
CA LEU A 142 -17.26 -21.40 -14.04
C LEU A 142 -18.53 -20.89 -13.35
N GLU A 143 -18.42 -20.50 -12.08
CA GLU A 143 -19.55 -20.00 -11.29
C GLU A 143 -20.07 -18.66 -11.83
N THR A 144 -19.19 -17.75 -12.24
CA THR A 144 -19.56 -16.50 -12.92
C THR A 144 -20.33 -16.80 -14.22
N ALA A 145 -19.85 -17.73 -15.05
CA ALA A 145 -20.53 -18.10 -16.30
C ALA A 145 -21.91 -18.73 -16.03
N ARG A 146 -22.04 -19.59 -15.00
CA ARG A 146 -23.32 -20.15 -14.55
C ARG A 146 -24.31 -19.07 -14.11
N GLN A 147 -23.87 -18.14 -13.25
CA GLN A 147 -24.74 -17.08 -12.73
C GLN A 147 -25.14 -16.06 -13.80
N LEU A 148 -24.35 -15.90 -14.87
CA LEU A 148 -24.68 -15.08 -16.04
C LEU A 148 -25.56 -15.82 -17.06
N GLY A 149 -25.91 -17.09 -16.83
CA GLY A 149 -26.76 -17.89 -17.71
C GLY A 149 -26.10 -18.28 -19.03
N TRP A 150 -24.76 -18.36 -19.07
CA TRP A 150 -24.06 -18.81 -20.27
C TRP A 150 -24.27 -20.30 -20.49
N LYS A 151 -24.38 -20.73 -21.75
CA LYS A 151 -24.51 -22.16 -22.07
C LYS A 151 -23.16 -22.87 -22.19
N LYS A 152 -22.14 -22.15 -22.64
CA LYS A 152 -20.79 -22.67 -22.89
C LYS A 152 -19.74 -21.88 -22.12
N VAL A 153 -18.68 -22.57 -21.74
CA VAL A 153 -17.49 -22.01 -21.09
C VAL A 153 -16.25 -22.48 -21.83
N LEU A 154 -15.25 -21.62 -21.92
CA LEU A 154 -13.98 -21.90 -22.58
C LEU A 154 -13.07 -22.67 -21.60
N CYS A 155 -12.61 -23.86 -22.00
CA CYS A 155 -11.82 -24.75 -21.14
C CYS A 155 -10.65 -25.43 -21.85
N PHE A 156 -9.59 -25.73 -21.10
CA PHE A 156 -8.53 -26.66 -21.50
C PHE A 156 -8.83 -28.07 -20.97
N HIS A 157 -8.65 -29.08 -21.82
CA HIS A 157 -8.75 -30.50 -21.46
C HIS A 157 -7.37 -31.05 -21.10
N GLN A 158 -7.26 -31.74 -19.97
CA GLN A 158 -6.02 -32.40 -19.55
C GLN A 158 -6.29 -33.80 -19.00
N SER A 159 -5.45 -34.76 -19.39
CA SER A 159 -5.46 -36.12 -18.86
C SER A 159 -4.50 -36.19 -17.67
N PHE A 160 -5.03 -36.07 -16.46
CA PHE A 160 -4.29 -36.31 -15.23
C PHE A 160 -4.81 -37.53 -14.49
N ASP A 161 -3.93 -38.20 -13.74
CA ASP A 161 -4.32 -39.03 -12.61
C ASP A 161 -5.00 -38.15 -11.52
N ASP A 162 -5.93 -38.71 -10.76
CA ASP A 162 -6.74 -37.96 -9.77
C ASP A 162 -5.86 -37.24 -8.73
N LEU A 163 -4.73 -37.85 -8.37
CA LEU A 163 -3.73 -37.26 -7.47
C LEU A 163 -2.88 -36.16 -8.14
N ASP A 164 -2.60 -36.25 -9.45
CA ASP A 164 -1.87 -35.19 -10.19
C ASP A 164 -2.72 -33.93 -10.32
N ARG A 165 -4.03 -34.11 -10.55
CA ARG A 165 -4.99 -33.01 -10.55
C ARG A 165 -5.02 -32.28 -9.21
N GLU A 166 -5.11 -33.03 -8.11
CA GLU A 166 -5.17 -32.44 -6.76
C GLU A 166 -3.85 -31.71 -6.42
N LEU A 167 -2.70 -32.29 -6.78
CA LEU A 167 -1.40 -31.65 -6.63
C LEU A 167 -1.34 -30.32 -7.40
N TRP A 168 -1.83 -30.29 -8.63
CA TRP A 168 -1.83 -29.09 -9.44
C TRP A 168 -2.76 -27.99 -8.91
N GLU A 169 -3.94 -28.35 -8.40
CA GLU A 169 -4.84 -27.42 -7.73
C GLU A 169 -4.19 -26.81 -6.48
N ILE A 170 -3.46 -27.62 -5.71
CA ILE A 170 -2.70 -27.16 -4.54
C ILE A 170 -1.57 -26.22 -4.96
N ASP A 171 -0.77 -26.59 -5.97
CA ASP A 171 0.36 -25.78 -6.42
C ASP A 171 -0.09 -24.44 -7.03
N GLU A 172 -1.18 -24.42 -7.81
CA GLU A 172 -1.79 -23.17 -8.29
C GLU A 172 -2.21 -22.27 -7.12
N ASN A 173 -2.88 -22.85 -6.12
CA ASN A 173 -3.31 -22.09 -4.95
C ASN A 173 -2.11 -21.58 -4.14
N LEU A 174 -1.08 -22.40 -3.94
CA LEU A 174 0.13 -21.98 -3.23
C LEU A 174 0.80 -20.79 -3.93
N CYS A 175 0.78 -20.71 -5.26
CA CYS A 175 1.38 -19.61 -6.01
C CYS A 175 0.58 -18.28 -5.97
N ARG A 176 -0.63 -18.24 -5.41
CA ARG A 176 -1.43 -17.00 -5.32
C ARG A 176 -0.91 -16.06 -4.21
N SER A 177 -0.98 -14.74 -4.46
CA SER A 177 -0.49 -13.70 -3.53
C SER A 177 -1.28 -13.62 -2.21
N GLU A 178 -2.58 -13.95 -2.24
CA GLU A 178 -3.52 -13.74 -1.14
C GLU A 178 -3.72 -14.98 -0.23
N LEU A 179 -2.67 -15.77 0.02
CA LEU A 179 -2.78 -16.90 0.94
C LEU A 179 -2.40 -16.53 2.37
N THR A 180 -3.31 -16.79 3.30
CA THR A 180 -3.02 -16.64 4.72
C THR A 180 -2.05 -17.72 5.22
N PRO A 181 -1.33 -17.49 6.33
CA PRO A 181 -0.48 -18.51 6.94
C PRO A 181 -1.19 -19.82 7.26
N ALA A 182 -2.45 -19.78 7.71
CA ALA A 182 -3.25 -20.98 7.96
C ALA A 182 -3.57 -21.73 6.64
N ASP A 183 -3.96 -21.00 5.59
CA ASP A 183 -4.23 -21.59 4.27
C ASP A 183 -2.98 -22.30 3.71
N ARG A 184 -1.80 -21.70 3.85
CA ARG A 184 -0.55 -22.33 3.40
C ARG A 184 -0.22 -23.60 4.18
N ALA A 185 -0.42 -23.59 5.50
CA ALA A 185 -0.17 -24.76 6.34
C ALA A 185 -1.05 -25.94 5.91
N LEU A 186 -2.35 -25.69 5.69
CA LEU A 186 -3.32 -26.70 5.25
C LEU A 186 -2.95 -27.27 3.87
N PHE A 187 -2.68 -26.41 2.89
CA PHE A 187 -2.35 -26.87 1.54
C PHE A 187 -1.02 -27.61 1.46
N ILE A 188 0.00 -27.18 2.22
CA ILE A 188 1.29 -27.88 2.24
C ILE A 188 1.17 -29.24 2.95
N ALA A 189 0.36 -29.36 4.00
CA ALA A 189 0.07 -30.66 4.63
C ALA A 189 -0.60 -31.61 3.64
N ARG A 190 -1.66 -31.16 2.96
CA ARG A 190 -2.34 -31.97 1.94
C ARG A 190 -1.41 -32.36 0.77
N ARG A 191 -0.56 -31.42 0.32
CA ARG A 191 0.47 -31.70 -0.69
C ARG A 191 1.44 -32.80 -0.23
N LYS A 192 1.80 -32.80 1.05
CA LYS A 192 2.70 -33.78 1.65
C LYS A 192 2.07 -35.17 1.70
N GLU A 193 0.78 -35.26 2.00
CA GLU A 193 0.02 -36.52 1.96
C GLU A 193 0.04 -37.12 0.54
N ILE A 194 -0.34 -36.34 -0.46
CA ILE A 194 -0.32 -36.76 -1.88
C ILE A 194 1.10 -37.17 -2.32
N TYR A 195 2.12 -36.43 -1.89
CA TYR A 195 3.50 -36.78 -2.17
C TYR A 195 3.91 -38.12 -1.55
N LEU A 196 3.48 -38.40 -0.31
CA LEU A 196 3.76 -39.67 0.36
C LEU A 196 3.01 -40.84 -0.26
N GLU A 197 1.78 -40.62 -0.75
CA GLU A 197 1.02 -41.64 -1.51
C GLU A 197 1.71 -42.00 -2.83
N LYS A 198 2.26 -41.00 -3.54
CA LYS A 198 3.01 -41.21 -4.80
C LYS A 198 4.43 -41.72 -4.61
N HIS A 199 5.04 -41.42 -3.47
CA HIS A 199 6.41 -41.78 -3.15
C HIS A 199 6.48 -42.45 -1.77
N PRO A 200 5.87 -43.64 -1.58
CA PRO A 200 5.83 -44.32 -0.29
C PRO A 200 7.24 -44.66 0.25
N GLU A 201 8.25 -44.76 -0.62
CA GLU A 201 9.65 -44.95 -0.25
C GLU A 201 10.28 -43.77 0.50
N THR A 202 9.66 -42.60 0.45
CA THR A 202 10.13 -41.36 1.10
C THR A 202 9.50 -41.14 2.48
N ALA A 203 8.61 -42.03 2.93
CA ALA A 203 8.01 -42.00 4.24
C ALA A 203 9.06 -42.13 5.36
N GLN A 204 8.80 -41.48 6.51
CA GLN A 204 9.66 -41.58 7.69
C GLN A 204 9.74 -43.04 8.16
N GLY A 205 10.95 -43.57 8.31
CA GLY A 205 11.24 -44.97 8.66
C GLY A 205 11.72 -45.83 7.47
N VAL A 206 11.21 -45.60 6.27
CA VAL A 206 11.61 -46.34 5.05
C VAL A 206 12.87 -45.74 4.42
N ALA A 207 12.96 -44.41 4.37
CA ALA A 207 14.14 -43.70 3.88
C ALA A 207 15.41 -43.98 4.72
N GLY A 208 15.27 -44.11 6.05
CA GLY A 208 16.37 -44.47 6.95
C GLY A 208 16.86 -45.91 6.77
N GLY A 209 15.97 -46.83 6.38
CA GLY A 209 16.33 -48.21 6.02
C GLY A 209 17.05 -48.31 4.68
N LYS A 210 16.61 -47.57 3.65
CA LYS A 210 17.25 -47.55 2.32
C LYS A 210 18.55 -46.75 2.26
N ALA A 211 18.72 -45.73 3.10
CA ALA A 211 19.98 -45.00 3.25
C ALA A 211 21.13 -45.91 3.76
N ARG A 212 20.82 -46.97 4.53
CA ARG A 212 21.79 -48.00 4.93
C ARG A 212 22.16 -48.98 3.80
N GLN A 213 21.38 -49.04 2.71
CA GLN A 213 21.57 -49.99 1.60
C GLN A 213 22.02 -49.33 0.28
N ASN A 214 22.55 -48.09 0.32
CA ASN A 214 23.15 -47.40 -0.85
C ASN A 214 22.28 -47.38 -2.13
N SER A 215 20.96 -47.39 -1.97
CA SER A 215 19.99 -47.41 -3.06
C SER A 215 19.08 -46.18 -3.02
N ALA A 216 19.64 -45.02 -2.70
CA ALA A 216 18.93 -43.74 -2.78
C ALA A 216 19.08 -43.19 -4.20
N SER A 217 18.04 -43.35 -5.02
CA SER A 217 17.90 -42.58 -6.26
C SER A 217 17.88 -41.08 -5.94
N ASP A 218 18.40 -40.24 -6.85
CA ASP A 218 18.38 -38.76 -6.85
C ASP A 218 16.94 -38.17 -6.84
N LYS A 219 16.14 -38.48 -5.83
CA LYS A 219 14.81 -37.90 -5.64
C LYS A 219 14.93 -36.75 -4.65
N LEU A 220 14.55 -35.55 -5.09
CA LEU A 220 14.46 -34.35 -4.27
C LEU A 220 13.58 -34.62 -3.04
N SER A 221 13.97 -34.12 -1.86
CA SER A 221 13.10 -34.16 -0.68
C SER A 221 11.78 -33.42 -0.95
N PHE A 222 10.67 -33.82 -0.32
CA PHE A 222 9.36 -33.14 -0.42
C PHE A 222 9.49 -31.60 -0.35
N ALA A 223 10.29 -31.11 0.61
CA ALA A 223 10.50 -29.68 0.80
C ALA A 223 11.21 -29.02 -0.38
N ALA A 224 12.18 -29.71 -1.00
CA ALA A 224 12.91 -29.21 -2.17
C ALA A 224 12.02 -29.22 -3.43
N GLN A 225 11.24 -30.28 -3.66
CA GLN A 225 10.33 -30.36 -4.80
C GLN A 225 9.18 -29.33 -4.68
N THR A 226 8.63 -29.14 -3.48
CA THR A 226 7.59 -28.12 -3.24
C THR A 226 8.15 -26.70 -3.38
N ALA A 227 9.38 -26.47 -2.92
CA ALA A 227 10.07 -25.19 -3.08
C ALA A 227 10.26 -24.82 -4.56
N GLU A 228 10.70 -25.78 -5.37
CA GLU A 228 10.85 -25.64 -6.81
C GLU A 228 9.51 -25.38 -7.50
N ALA A 229 8.47 -26.18 -7.20
CA ALA A 229 7.15 -26.04 -7.81
C ALA A 229 6.43 -24.73 -7.44
N THR A 230 6.65 -24.22 -6.22
CA THR A 230 5.96 -23.01 -5.72
C THR A 230 6.81 -21.74 -5.79
N GLY A 231 8.07 -21.85 -6.22
CA GLY A 231 9.04 -20.74 -6.23
C GLY A 231 9.39 -20.19 -4.85
N ARG A 232 9.19 -20.97 -3.79
CA ARG A 232 9.40 -20.54 -2.39
C ARG A 232 10.68 -21.12 -1.80
N ASP A 233 11.20 -20.43 -0.79
CA ASP A 233 12.33 -20.91 -0.01
C ASP A 233 11.99 -22.23 0.73
N GLN A 234 12.93 -23.19 0.69
CA GLN A 234 12.77 -24.53 1.25
C GLN A 234 12.48 -24.50 2.76
N ARG A 235 13.08 -23.57 3.51
CA ARG A 235 12.86 -23.42 4.96
C ARG A 235 11.44 -22.91 5.25
N THR A 236 10.90 -22.06 4.39
CA THR A 236 9.49 -21.60 4.48
C THR A 236 8.52 -22.75 4.27
N VAL A 237 8.75 -23.59 3.25
CA VAL A 237 7.96 -24.80 3.01
C VAL A 237 8.01 -25.75 4.20
N GLN A 238 9.19 -26.02 4.75
CA GLN A 238 9.34 -26.88 5.93
C GLN A 238 8.57 -26.34 7.15
N ARG A 239 8.60 -25.03 7.37
CA ARG A 239 7.89 -24.40 8.49
C ARG A 239 6.38 -24.52 8.32
N ASP A 240 5.85 -24.25 7.13
CA ASP A 240 4.41 -24.33 6.87
C ASP A 240 3.93 -25.79 6.87
N ALA A 241 4.74 -26.75 6.37
CA ALA A 241 4.49 -28.19 6.50
C ALA A 241 4.42 -28.62 7.97
N SER A 242 5.38 -28.17 8.80
CA SER A 242 5.38 -28.47 10.24
C SER A 242 4.18 -27.86 10.96
N ARG A 243 3.60 -26.76 10.47
CA ARG A 243 2.38 -26.18 11.04
C ARG A 243 1.17 -27.03 10.68
N GLY A 244 1.02 -27.41 9.42
CA GLY A 244 -0.10 -28.22 8.97
C GLY A 244 -0.09 -29.65 9.53
N GLU A 245 1.09 -30.23 9.81
CA GLU A 245 1.20 -31.56 10.42
C GLU A 245 0.89 -31.57 11.92
N LYS A 246 1.16 -30.46 12.63
CA LYS A 246 1.06 -30.40 14.09
C LYS A 246 -0.19 -29.68 14.59
N ILE A 247 -0.88 -28.96 13.72
CA ILE A 247 -2.08 -28.20 14.07
C ILE A 247 -3.28 -28.91 13.46
N ALA A 248 -4.28 -29.23 14.27
CA ALA A 248 -5.52 -29.82 13.80
C ALA A 248 -6.22 -28.93 12.77
N ASP A 249 -6.74 -29.53 11.69
CA ASP A 249 -7.43 -28.81 10.60
C ASP A 249 -8.55 -27.90 11.13
N MET A 250 -9.32 -28.39 12.10
CA MET A 250 -10.39 -27.63 12.73
C MET A 250 -9.87 -26.36 13.42
N ALA A 251 -8.69 -26.41 14.04
CA ALA A 251 -8.07 -25.25 14.68
C ALA A 251 -7.55 -24.24 13.63
N LEU A 252 -6.96 -24.71 12.53
CA LEU A 252 -6.59 -23.84 11.40
C LEU A 252 -7.81 -23.14 10.78
N HIS A 253 -8.90 -23.88 10.58
CA HIS A 253 -10.15 -23.33 10.07
C HIS A 253 -10.75 -22.24 10.97
N ARG A 254 -10.67 -22.40 12.29
CA ARG A 254 -11.16 -21.40 13.26
C ARG A 254 -10.32 -20.12 13.30
N VAL A 255 -9.01 -20.23 13.03
CA VAL A 255 -8.10 -19.07 12.95
C VAL A 255 -8.25 -18.31 11.63
N ARG A 256 -8.61 -19.01 10.55
CA ARG A 256 -8.70 -18.45 9.20
C ARG A 256 -9.56 -17.18 9.13
N GLY A 257 -9.01 -16.15 8.49
CA GLY A 257 -9.73 -14.88 8.29
C GLY A 257 -9.83 -14.00 9.54
N THR A 258 -9.25 -14.42 10.65
CA THR A 258 -9.11 -13.62 11.87
C THR A 258 -7.75 -12.94 11.92
N ARG A 259 -7.56 -11.98 12.83
CA ARG A 259 -6.24 -11.35 13.06
C ARG A 259 -5.21 -12.29 13.65
N LEU A 260 -5.65 -13.42 14.20
CA LEU A 260 -4.79 -14.48 14.71
C LEU A 260 -4.20 -15.33 13.58
N ASP A 261 -4.64 -15.16 12.33
CA ASP A 261 -4.07 -15.82 11.14
C ASP A 261 -2.71 -15.22 10.74
N ASN A 262 -1.75 -15.38 11.64
CA ASN A 262 -0.39 -14.92 11.49
C ASN A 262 0.60 -16.01 11.93
N GLY A 263 1.81 -15.97 11.36
CA GLY A 263 2.81 -17.01 11.60
C GLY A 263 3.21 -17.18 13.08
N ALA A 264 3.24 -16.09 13.85
CA ALA A 264 3.63 -16.12 15.26
C ALA A 264 2.60 -16.84 16.13
N PHE A 265 1.31 -16.64 15.86
CA PHE A 265 0.24 -17.36 16.56
C PHE A 265 0.24 -18.85 16.20
N LEU A 266 0.36 -19.19 14.91
CA LEU A 266 0.44 -20.59 14.48
C LEU A 266 1.69 -21.30 15.03
N ASP A 267 2.80 -20.60 15.20
CA ASP A 267 4.02 -21.16 15.80
C ASP A 267 3.88 -21.44 17.30
N ARG A 268 2.97 -20.74 18.01
CA ARG A 268 2.59 -21.10 19.38
C ARG A 268 1.59 -22.25 19.38
N LEU A 269 0.60 -22.20 18.49
CA LEU A 269 -0.46 -23.21 18.40
C LEU A 269 0.10 -24.61 18.15
N LYS A 270 1.11 -24.75 17.28
CA LYS A 270 1.75 -26.05 17.00
C LYS A 270 2.50 -26.69 18.18
N GLN A 271 2.74 -25.95 19.27
CA GLN A 271 3.37 -26.46 20.49
C GLN A 271 2.33 -26.95 21.51
N ILE A 272 1.06 -26.68 21.26
CA ILE A 272 -0.05 -27.06 22.13
C ILE A 272 -0.49 -28.47 21.75
N PRO A 273 -0.73 -29.35 22.73
CA PRO A 273 -1.33 -30.67 22.48
C PRO A 273 -2.60 -30.57 21.65
N GLU A 274 -2.76 -31.46 20.67
CA GLU A 274 -3.82 -31.39 19.65
C GLU A 274 -5.23 -31.28 20.24
N ASP A 275 -5.49 -32.01 21.32
CA ASP A 275 -6.74 -32.01 22.09
C ASP A 275 -7.10 -30.64 22.71
N LYS A 276 -6.11 -29.76 22.88
CA LYS A 276 -6.27 -28.42 23.49
C LYS A 276 -6.18 -27.27 22.49
N GLN A 277 -5.83 -27.53 21.24
CA GLN A 277 -5.62 -26.49 20.24
C GLN A 277 -6.89 -25.68 19.96
N ILE A 278 -8.04 -26.36 19.81
CA ILE A 278 -9.33 -25.69 19.55
C ILE A 278 -9.67 -24.75 20.71
N LEU A 279 -9.60 -25.25 21.95
CA LEU A 279 -9.88 -24.46 23.15
C LEU A 279 -8.95 -23.25 23.25
N TYR A 280 -7.66 -23.41 22.92
CA TYR A 280 -6.71 -22.31 22.91
C TYR A 280 -7.05 -21.24 21.87
N VAL A 281 -7.45 -21.65 20.66
CA VAL A 281 -7.89 -20.73 19.61
C VAL A 281 -9.14 -19.96 20.05
N GLU A 282 -10.13 -20.64 20.62
CA GLU A 282 -11.36 -19.99 21.10
C GLU A 282 -11.08 -18.98 22.21
N ALA A 283 -10.26 -19.33 23.20
CA ALA A 283 -9.84 -18.42 24.25
C ALA A 283 -9.11 -17.17 23.71
N ALA A 284 -8.23 -17.35 22.71
CA ALA A 284 -7.51 -16.25 22.09
C ALA A 284 -8.44 -15.31 21.29
N LEU A 285 -9.44 -15.87 20.59
CA LEU A 285 -10.43 -15.07 19.86
C LEU A 285 -11.31 -14.26 20.81
N ASP A 286 -11.71 -14.84 21.95
CA ASP A 286 -12.51 -14.13 22.94
C ASP A 286 -11.70 -13.04 23.66
N GLU A 287 -10.41 -13.26 23.93
CA GLU A 287 -9.50 -12.21 24.42
C GLU A 287 -9.38 -11.06 23.43
N GLU A 288 -9.30 -11.34 22.12
CA GLU A 288 -9.26 -10.30 21.08
C GLU A 288 -10.54 -9.44 21.08
N LYS A 289 -11.71 -10.09 21.18
CA LYS A 289 -13.00 -9.40 21.27
C LYS A 289 -13.07 -8.50 22.51
N ARG A 290 -12.60 -8.97 23.66
CA ARG A 290 -12.56 -8.18 24.92
C ARG A 290 -11.66 -6.96 24.76
N LYS A 291 -10.42 -7.13 24.25
CA LYS A 291 -9.51 -6.01 23.98
C LYS A 291 -10.11 -4.99 23.02
N ALA A 292 -10.80 -5.44 21.98
CA ALA A 292 -11.47 -4.54 21.05
C ALA A 292 -12.60 -3.73 21.72
N ALA A 293 -13.37 -4.36 22.62
CA ALA A 293 -14.39 -3.68 23.40
C ALA A 293 -13.79 -2.65 24.37
N ASP A 294 -12.71 -3.01 25.08
CA ASP A 294 -12.02 -2.12 26.01
C ASP A 294 -11.43 -0.89 25.32
N VAL A 295 -10.84 -1.06 24.13
CA VAL A 295 -10.33 0.06 23.32
C VAL A 295 -11.47 0.99 22.91
N LYS A 296 -12.63 0.45 22.52
CA LYS A 296 -13.81 1.25 22.16
C LYS A 296 -14.32 2.05 23.38
N GLU A 297 -14.40 1.40 24.53
CA GLU A 297 -14.85 2.02 25.79
C GLU A 297 -13.89 3.11 26.27
N ASN A 298 -12.58 2.86 26.24
CA ASN A 298 -11.56 3.84 26.59
C ASN A 298 -11.61 5.07 25.69
N ARG A 299 -11.82 4.88 24.37
CA ARG A 299 -12.00 6.00 23.43
C ARG A 299 -13.23 6.85 23.77
N ARG A 300 -14.34 6.22 24.18
CA ARG A 300 -15.55 6.92 24.62
C ARG A 300 -15.29 7.77 25.86
N LYS A 301 -14.71 7.18 26.91
CA LYS A 301 -14.37 7.89 28.16
C LYS A 301 -13.42 9.07 27.91
N LEU A 302 -12.41 8.89 27.07
CA LEU A 302 -11.50 9.97 26.67
C LEU A 302 -12.19 11.10 25.91
N ALA A 303 -13.25 10.81 25.14
CA ALA A 303 -14.04 11.84 24.46
C ALA A 303 -14.91 12.62 25.46
N GLU A 304 -15.52 11.94 26.43
CA GLU A 304 -16.32 12.55 27.50
C GLU A 304 -15.49 13.48 28.39
N VAL A 305 -14.30 13.04 28.83
CA VAL A 305 -13.38 13.88 29.61
C VAL A 305 -12.90 15.09 28.81
N ARG A 306 -12.57 14.92 27.53
CA ARG A 306 -12.23 16.05 26.65
C ARG A 306 -13.39 17.03 26.49
N HIS A 307 -14.64 16.53 26.49
CA HIS A 307 -15.82 17.37 26.42
C HIS A 307 -16.06 18.18 27.70
N SER A 308 -15.91 17.57 28.88
CA SER A 308 -16.08 18.29 30.14
C SER A 308 -15.02 19.38 30.33
N VAL A 309 -13.75 19.08 30.04
CA VAL A 309 -12.66 20.07 30.05
C VAL A 309 -12.95 21.23 29.08
N ARG A 310 -13.55 20.95 27.91
CA ARG A 310 -13.95 21.96 26.92
C ARG A 310 -14.99 22.93 27.49
N LEU A 311 -16.05 22.41 28.11
CA LEU A 311 -17.12 23.23 28.68
C LEU A 311 -16.60 24.14 29.80
N THR A 312 -15.73 23.62 30.67
CA THR A 312 -15.12 24.40 31.75
C THR A 312 -14.21 25.51 31.22
N HIS A 313 -13.39 25.23 30.19
CA HIS A 313 -12.55 26.24 29.55
C HIS A 313 -13.37 27.34 28.85
N MET A 314 -14.43 26.96 28.14
CA MET A 314 -15.34 27.92 27.48
C MET A 314 -16.01 28.85 28.50
N ALA A 315 -16.51 28.30 29.61
CA ALA A 315 -17.13 29.09 30.68
C ALA A 315 -16.12 30.07 31.32
N HIS A 316 -14.87 29.65 31.50
CA HIS A 316 -13.82 30.50 32.05
C HIS A 316 -13.46 31.67 31.13
N VAL A 317 -13.32 31.44 29.82
CA VAL A 317 -13.00 32.52 28.88
C VAL A 317 -14.17 33.48 28.67
N GLN A 318 -15.41 32.98 28.70
CA GLN A 318 -16.58 33.87 28.65
C GLN A 318 -16.66 34.80 29.87
N ALA A 319 -16.34 34.28 31.06
CA ALA A 319 -16.35 35.06 32.29
C ALA A 319 -15.24 36.13 32.33
N ASN A 320 -14.03 35.79 31.86
CA ASN A 320 -12.88 36.70 31.91
C ASN A 320 -12.79 37.64 30.71
N GLY A 321 -13.22 37.22 29.52
CA GLY A 321 -13.15 38.03 28.29
C GLY A 321 -14.11 39.22 28.34
N ALA A 322 -15.34 39.01 28.81
CA ALA A 322 -16.34 40.08 28.92
C ALA A 322 -15.89 41.25 29.83
N ALA A 323 -14.93 41.03 30.74
CA ALA A 323 -14.41 42.04 31.65
C ALA A 323 -13.38 42.99 30.99
N THR A 324 -12.75 42.60 29.88
CA THR A 324 -11.57 43.29 29.33
C THR A 324 -11.88 44.12 28.07
N ALA A 325 -12.94 43.78 27.34
CA ALA A 325 -13.26 44.42 26.06
C ALA A 325 -14.29 45.55 26.22
N GLY A 326 -13.80 46.78 26.43
CA GLY A 326 -14.64 47.99 26.46
C GLY A 326 -15.05 48.52 25.08
N GLN A 327 -15.83 49.62 25.06
CA GLN A 327 -16.14 50.37 23.83
C GLN A 327 -14.90 51.01 23.23
N VAL A 328 -14.77 50.98 21.91
CA VAL A 328 -13.73 51.69 21.16
C VAL A 328 -14.24 53.09 20.82
N THR A 329 -13.72 54.10 21.50
CA THR A 329 -14.19 55.49 21.36
C THR A 329 -13.60 56.20 20.13
N LYS A 330 -12.46 55.72 19.62
CA LYS A 330 -11.75 56.28 18.47
C LYS A 330 -12.15 55.58 17.16
N ARG A 331 -12.12 56.32 16.05
CA ARG A 331 -12.38 55.79 14.70
C ARG A 331 -11.11 55.70 13.87
N PHE A 332 -10.94 54.59 13.18
CA PHE A 332 -9.74 54.22 12.44
C PHE A 332 -9.98 54.17 10.94
N PRO A 333 -9.03 54.65 10.13
CA PRO A 333 -9.02 54.46 8.68
C PRO A 333 -8.56 53.05 8.28
N ILE A 334 -7.83 52.33 9.13
CA ILE A 334 -7.34 50.97 8.84
C ILE A 334 -7.76 50.02 9.97
N ILE A 335 -8.42 48.93 9.61
CA ILE A 335 -8.85 47.88 10.53
C ILE A 335 -8.26 46.55 10.05
N TYR A 336 -7.67 45.78 10.96
CA TYR A 336 -7.18 44.43 10.75
C TYR A 336 -7.88 43.49 11.74
N ALA A 337 -8.41 42.37 11.27
CA ALA A 337 -9.24 41.51 12.11
C ALA A 337 -8.97 40.02 11.82
N ASP A 338 -8.85 39.23 12.89
CA ASP A 338 -8.79 37.76 12.85
C ASP A 338 -9.94 37.16 13.67
N PRO A 339 -11.19 37.15 13.15
CA PRO A 339 -12.33 36.71 13.92
C PRO A 339 -12.21 35.24 14.33
N PRO A 340 -12.67 34.88 15.55
CA PRO A 340 -12.61 33.51 16.03
C PRO A 340 -13.78 32.70 15.44
N TRP A 341 -13.72 32.39 14.14
CA TRP A 341 -14.80 31.74 13.40
C TRP A 341 -15.32 30.44 14.04
N GLN A 342 -16.63 30.35 14.26
CA GLN A 342 -17.30 29.09 14.59
C GLN A 342 -17.62 28.30 13.33
N PHE A 343 -17.14 27.06 13.25
CA PHE A 343 -17.37 26.17 12.11
C PHE A 343 -18.63 25.33 12.32
N GLY A 344 -19.45 25.17 11.27
CA GLY A 344 -20.55 24.21 11.28
C GLY A 344 -20.03 22.76 11.31
N VAL A 345 -20.43 21.98 12.32
CA VAL A 345 -20.09 20.55 12.42
C VAL A 345 -21.27 19.66 12.04
N ARG A 346 -21.02 18.64 11.21
CA ARG A 346 -22.04 17.68 10.75
C ARG A 346 -22.51 16.70 11.84
N SER A 347 -21.80 16.65 12.97
CA SER A 347 -22.09 15.84 14.16
C SER A 347 -21.47 16.52 15.37
N GLU A 348 -22.25 16.79 16.41
CA GLU A 348 -21.75 17.42 17.64
C GLU A 348 -20.80 16.52 18.44
N VAL A 349 -20.97 15.20 18.32
CA VAL A 349 -20.25 14.19 19.13
C VAL A 349 -18.96 13.72 18.44
N THR A 350 -18.97 13.55 17.11
CA THR A 350 -17.82 13.01 16.35
C THR A 350 -17.18 14.00 15.39
N GLY A 351 -17.86 15.11 15.06
CA GLY A 351 -17.38 16.13 14.13
C GLY A 351 -16.46 17.18 14.76
N ARG A 352 -16.43 17.28 16.10
CA ARG A 352 -15.65 18.30 16.82
C ARG A 352 -14.23 17.89 17.16
N ASP A 353 -13.79 16.65 16.92
CA ASP A 353 -12.44 16.17 17.31
C ASP A 353 -11.27 16.97 16.67
N LYS A 354 -11.51 17.65 15.54
CA LYS A 354 -10.55 18.54 14.86
C LYS A 354 -11.01 20.00 14.74
N SER A 355 -12.08 20.38 15.43
CA SER A 355 -12.65 21.74 15.36
C SER A 355 -11.73 22.76 16.05
N ALA A 356 -11.66 23.97 15.49
CA ALA A 356 -10.92 25.10 16.08
C ALA A 356 -11.42 25.43 17.51
N GLU A 357 -12.69 25.13 17.80
CA GLU A 357 -13.34 25.22 19.13
C GLU A 357 -12.58 24.47 20.24
N ASN A 358 -11.73 23.49 19.91
CA ASN A 358 -10.95 22.76 20.90
C ASN A 358 -9.73 23.53 21.43
N HIS A 359 -9.35 24.63 20.78
CA HIS A 359 -8.11 25.36 21.09
C HIS A 359 -8.34 26.79 21.56
N TYR A 360 -9.47 27.42 21.21
CA TYR A 360 -9.86 28.76 21.65
C TYR A 360 -11.39 28.92 21.50
N PRO A 361 -12.04 29.81 22.28
CA PRO A 361 -13.45 30.09 22.10
C PRO A 361 -13.71 30.66 20.72
N THR A 362 -14.76 30.16 20.06
CA THR A 362 -15.21 30.65 18.76
C THR A 362 -16.51 31.43 18.89
N MET A 363 -16.79 32.30 17.92
CA MET A 363 -17.96 33.16 17.86
C MET A 363 -18.80 32.81 16.61
N PRO A 364 -20.12 32.66 16.75
CA PRO A 364 -21.02 32.53 15.60
C PRO A 364 -20.90 33.75 14.68
N THR A 365 -21.04 33.56 13.36
CA THR A 365 -20.93 34.66 12.40
C THR A 365 -21.88 35.82 12.70
N GLY A 366 -23.10 35.55 13.17
CA GLY A 366 -24.05 36.59 13.56
C GLY A 366 -23.49 37.50 14.67
N ALA A 367 -22.93 36.92 15.73
CA ALA A 367 -22.31 37.69 16.80
C ALA A 367 -21.09 38.49 16.32
N ILE A 368 -20.31 37.96 15.35
CA ILE A 368 -19.22 38.71 14.73
C ILE A 368 -19.75 39.92 13.94
N CYS A 369 -20.88 39.76 13.23
CA CYS A 369 -21.53 40.87 12.53
C CYS A 369 -21.99 41.98 13.49
N ASP A 370 -22.65 41.59 14.59
CA ASP A 370 -23.23 42.52 15.56
C ASP A 370 -22.16 43.26 16.38
N LEU A 371 -21.03 42.59 16.65
CA LEU A 371 -19.93 43.11 17.47
C LEU A 371 -19.46 44.49 17.03
N PHE A 372 -19.40 44.76 15.73
CA PHE A 372 -18.89 46.03 15.21
C PHE A 372 -19.72 47.23 15.66
N ALA A 373 -21.04 47.06 15.78
CA ALA A 373 -21.93 48.08 16.33
C ALA A 373 -21.76 48.19 17.84
N GLU A 374 -21.68 47.06 18.55
CA GLU A 374 -21.54 46.98 20.01
C GLU A 374 -20.28 47.69 20.52
N ILE A 375 -19.16 47.56 19.80
CA ILE A 375 -17.89 48.19 20.19
C ILE A 375 -17.78 49.66 19.75
N GLY A 376 -18.83 50.26 19.18
CA GLY A 376 -18.87 51.69 18.85
C GLY A 376 -18.63 52.03 17.37
N SER A 377 -18.68 51.04 16.46
CA SER A 377 -18.45 51.23 15.01
C SER A 377 -17.13 51.95 14.70
N PRO A 378 -15.97 51.35 15.02
CA PRO A 378 -14.68 52.01 15.08
C PRO A 378 -14.06 52.35 13.72
N ALA A 379 -14.81 52.27 12.62
CA ALA A 379 -14.35 52.73 11.30
C ALA A 379 -14.67 54.21 11.06
N LYS A 380 -13.75 54.88 10.36
CA LYS A 380 -14.01 56.18 9.71
C LYS A 380 -14.96 56.03 8.51
N ALA A 381 -15.39 57.16 7.95
CA ALA A 381 -16.19 57.20 6.73
C ALA A 381 -15.42 56.61 5.53
N ASP A 382 -14.14 56.96 5.41
CA ASP A 382 -13.20 56.36 4.47
C ASP A 382 -12.26 55.42 5.24
N ALA A 383 -12.38 54.12 4.98
CA ALA A 383 -11.60 53.11 5.70
C ALA A 383 -11.31 51.86 4.85
N VAL A 384 -10.27 51.14 5.24
CA VAL A 384 -9.88 49.84 4.69
C VAL A 384 -9.94 48.78 5.79
N LEU A 385 -10.56 47.65 5.47
CA LEU A 385 -10.65 46.47 6.32
C LEU A 385 -9.79 45.35 5.74
N PHE A 386 -8.94 44.76 6.58
CA PHE A 386 -8.19 43.55 6.31
C PHE A 386 -8.75 42.44 7.22
N LEU A 387 -9.46 41.47 6.65
CA LEU A 387 -10.22 40.46 7.39
C LEU A 387 -9.73 39.05 7.07
N TRP A 388 -9.22 38.32 8.07
CA TRP A 388 -8.84 36.92 7.89
C TRP A 388 -10.04 36.00 7.74
N ALA A 389 -9.94 35.09 6.79
CA ALA A 389 -10.90 34.02 6.56
C ALA A 389 -10.17 32.71 6.24
N THR A 390 -10.72 31.60 6.72
CA THR A 390 -10.37 30.27 6.20
C THR A 390 -11.22 29.97 4.97
N ASN A 391 -10.77 29.04 4.11
CA ASN A 391 -11.50 28.64 2.90
C ASN A 391 -13.01 28.41 3.09
N PRO A 392 -13.48 27.61 4.08
CA PRO A 392 -14.91 27.40 4.29
C PRO A 392 -15.64 28.63 4.86
N MET A 393 -14.92 29.56 5.51
CA MET A 393 -15.49 30.77 6.11
C MET A 393 -15.49 31.96 5.14
N LEU A 394 -15.09 31.79 3.88
CA LEU A 394 -15.12 32.86 2.89
C LEU A 394 -16.53 33.49 2.73
N PRO A 395 -17.63 32.70 2.60
CA PRO A 395 -18.97 33.30 2.52
C PRO A 395 -19.33 34.10 3.78
N ASP A 396 -19.03 33.55 4.96
CA ASP A 396 -19.25 34.21 6.25
C ASP A 396 -18.45 35.50 6.41
N ALA A 397 -17.19 35.50 5.98
CA ALA A 397 -16.34 36.68 6.01
C ALA A 397 -16.88 37.80 5.09
N LEU A 398 -17.39 37.47 3.91
CA LEU A 398 -18.05 38.45 3.04
C LEU A 398 -19.32 39.03 3.69
N ARG A 399 -20.11 38.21 4.39
CA ARG A 399 -21.27 38.71 5.17
C ARG A 399 -20.85 39.65 6.29
N VAL A 400 -19.77 39.33 7.00
CA VAL A 400 -19.20 40.20 8.05
C VAL A 400 -18.74 41.52 7.46
N MET A 401 -18.04 41.51 6.31
CA MET A 401 -17.64 42.75 5.63
C MET A 401 -18.85 43.62 5.29
N GLU A 402 -19.90 43.02 4.72
CA GLU A 402 -21.14 43.72 4.37
C GLU A 402 -21.84 44.30 5.61
N ALA A 403 -22.01 43.51 6.68
CA ALA A 403 -22.62 43.95 7.93
C ALA A 403 -21.81 45.09 8.59
N TRP A 404 -20.48 45.03 8.50
CA TRP A 404 -19.59 46.09 8.94
C TRP A 404 -19.50 47.22 7.92
N GLY A 405 -20.32 47.28 6.87
CA GLY A 405 -20.35 48.37 5.89
C GLY A 405 -19.07 48.53 5.06
N PHE A 406 -18.40 47.42 4.74
CA PHE A 406 -17.27 47.36 3.82
C PHE A 406 -17.64 46.56 2.57
N THR A 407 -17.28 47.09 1.40
CA THR A 407 -17.39 46.38 0.13
C THR A 407 -16.08 45.63 -0.15
N TYR A 408 -16.17 44.34 -0.44
CA TYR A 408 -15.01 43.54 -0.85
C TYR A 408 -14.36 44.09 -2.13
N VAL A 409 -13.02 44.09 -2.16
CA VAL A 409 -12.23 44.58 -3.29
C VAL A 409 -11.26 43.52 -3.80
N HIS A 410 -10.44 42.96 -2.90
CA HIS A 410 -9.34 42.07 -3.24
C HIS A 410 -8.99 41.18 -2.05
N HIS A 411 -8.07 40.22 -2.20
CA HIS A 411 -7.50 39.50 -1.05
C HIS A 411 -6.02 39.16 -1.27
N TRP A 412 -5.32 38.88 -0.18
CA TRP A 412 -4.00 38.25 -0.18
C TRP A 412 -4.10 36.83 0.39
N ILE A 413 -3.13 35.99 0.05
CA ILE A 413 -3.10 34.57 0.39
C ILE A 413 -1.87 34.28 1.23
N TRP A 414 -2.09 33.61 2.35
CA TRP A 414 -1.03 32.96 3.11
C TRP A 414 -0.93 31.48 2.72
N ASP A 415 0.14 31.10 2.02
CA ASP A 415 0.49 29.70 1.74
C ASP A 415 1.25 29.10 2.93
N LYS A 416 0.62 28.17 3.65
CA LYS A 416 1.14 27.55 4.88
C LYS A 416 2.14 26.44 4.63
N GLU A 417 2.47 26.16 3.36
CA GLU A 417 3.35 25.07 2.87
C GLU A 417 2.81 23.65 3.09
N VAL A 418 2.26 23.36 4.28
CA VAL A 418 1.74 22.05 4.67
C VAL A 418 0.23 21.99 4.53
N ALA A 419 -0.25 21.01 3.76
CA ALA A 419 -1.68 20.85 3.50
C ALA A 419 -2.42 20.25 4.70
N GLY A 420 -3.40 20.98 5.22
CA GLY A 420 -4.28 20.59 6.32
C GLY A 420 -5.36 19.58 5.93
N THR A 421 -6.33 19.42 6.82
CA THR A 421 -7.56 18.65 6.59
C THR A 421 -8.60 19.59 6.00
N GLY A 422 -8.90 19.46 4.70
CA GLY A 422 -9.99 20.22 4.09
C GLY A 422 -11.15 19.31 3.64
N TYR A 423 -12.22 19.91 3.14
CA TYR A 423 -13.46 19.20 2.83
C TYR A 423 -13.43 18.55 1.43
N TRP A 424 -13.31 19.37 0.39
CA TRP A 424 -13.26 18.95 -1.02
C TRP A 424 -11.83 18.98 -1.60
N GLY A 425 -10.95 19.75 -0.98
CA GLY A 425 -9.51 19.83 -1.27
C GLY A 425 -8.73 19.90 0.03
N ARG A 426 -7.41 19.73 -0.03
CA ARG A 426 -6.57 19.87 1.18
C ARG A 426 -6.21 21.34 1.38
N ASP A 427 -6.74 21.94 2.45
CA ASP A 427 -6.52 23.36 2.75
C ASP A 427 -5.06 23.63 3.10
N ARG A 428 -4.34 24.28 2.17
CA ARG A 428 -2.94 24.70 2.34
C ARG A 428 -2.79 26.20 2.59
N HIS A 429 -3.87 26.96 2.48
CA HIS A 429 -3.80 28.42 2.57
C HIS A 429 -4.93 29.02 3.41
N GLU A 430 -4.72 30.27 3.81
CA GLU A 430 -5.74 31.17 4.38
C GLU A 430 -5.80 32.46 3.57
N LEU A 431 -6.95 33.15 3.66
CA LEU A 431 -7.25 34.36 2.92
C LEU A 431 -7.24 35.57 3.86
N LEU A 432 -6.59 36.65 3.45
CA LEU A 432 -6.74 37.98 4.04
C LEU A 432 -7.55 38.85 3.07
N LEU A 433 -8.85 38.96 3.33
CA LEU A 433 -9.76 39.74 2.50
C LEU A 433 -9.53 41.24 2.73
N ILE A 434 -9.67 42.03 1.67
CA ILE A 434 -9.50 43.48 1.67
C ILE A 434 -10.83 44.11 1.26
N GLY A 435 -11.40 44.88 2.18
CA GLY A 435 -12.61 45.65 1.98
C GLY A 435 -12.36 47.14 2.03
N LYS A 436 -13.16 47.91 1.30
CA LYS A 436 -13.17 49.37 1.37
C LYS A 436 -14.52 49.88 1.85
N ARG A 437 -14.49 50.98 2.59
CA ARG A 437 -15.65 51.79 2.94
C ARG A 437 -15.38 53.21 2.48
N GLY A 438 -16.35 53.82 1.80
CA GLY A 438 -16.17 55.15 1.19
C GLY A 438 -15.13 55.14 0.09
N ASN A 439 -14.27 56.17 0.09
CA ASN A 439 -13.20 56.36 -0.88
C ASN A 439 -11.83 56.47 -0.18
N PRO A 440 -11.33 55.39 0.43
CA PRO A 440 -10.06 55.41 1.14
C PRO A 440 -8.90 55.58 0.15
N VAL A 441 -7.82 56.20 0.61
CA VAL A 441 -6.60 56.39 -0.19
C VAL A 441 -6.03 55.02 -0.55
N ALA A 442 -5.96 54.72 -1.84
CA ALA A 442 -5.36 53.50 -2.34
C ALA A 442 -3.83 53.52 -2.17
N PRO A 443 -3.18 52.35 -2.00
CA PRO A 443 -1.72 52.28 -1.99
C PRO A 443 -1.10 52.83 -3.28
N LEU A 444 0.05 53.49 -3.15
CA LEU A 444 0.80 54.04 -4.30
C LEU A 444 1.09 52.94 -5.35
N PRO A 445 0.89 53.18 -6.65
CA PRO A 445 1.24 52.21 -7.68
C PRO A 445 2.70 51.74 -7.55
N GLY A 446 2.91 50.42 -7.47
CA GLY A 446 4.23 49.80 -7.33
C GLY A 446 4.65 49.46 -5.90
N THR A 447 3.91 49.90 -4.87
CA THR A 447 4.18 49.51 -3.47
C THR A 447 3.41 48.26 -3.02
N GLN A 448 2.49 47.77 -3.85
CA GLN A 448 1.66 46.61 -3.53
C GLN A 448 2.51 45.34 -3.43
N PRO A 449 2.33 44.52 -2.37
CA PRO A 449 3.03 43.24 -2.28
C PRO A 449 2.49 42.24 -3.31
N HIS A 450 3.26 41.17 -3.54
CA HIS A 450 2.72 39.98 -4.20
C HIS A 450 1.55 39.43 -3.40
N THR A 451 0.51 38.97 -4.10
CA THR A 451 -0.75 38.55 -3.48
C THR A 451 -0.64 37.20 -2.76
N VAL A 452 0.47 36.49 -2.89
CA VAL A 452 0.74 35.21 -2.22
C VAL A 452 2.04 35.35 -1.42
N HIS A 453 1.94 35.14 -0.11
CA HIS A 453 3.08 35.01 0.79
C HIS A 453 3.19 33.58 1.31
N ARG A 454 4.39 33.00 1.26
CA ARG A 454 4.64 31.62 1.70
C ARG A 454 5.42 31.63 3.00
N GLU A 455 4.85 31.01 4.03
CA GLU A 455 5.47 30.87 5.35
C GLU A 455 4.84 29.69 6.09
N ALA A 456 5.66 28.78 6.63
CA ALA A 456 5.18 27.62 7.37
C ALA A 456 4.36 28.03 8.62
N LYS A 457 3.30 27.28 8.91
CA LYS A 457 2.47 27.51 10.10
C LYS A 457 3.27 27.30 11.41
N GLY A 458 3.30 28.32 12.27
CA GLY A 458 3.84 28.23 13.63
C GLY A 458 2.89 27.55 14.64
N ARG A 459 3.20 27.68 15.94
CA ARG A 459 2.35 27.14 17.03
C ARG A 459 0.99 27.88 17.09
N HIS A 460 -0.07 27.18 17.46
CA HIS A 460 -1.41 27.74 17.77
C HIS A 460 -2.13 28.58 16.68
N SER A 461 -1.78 28.40 15.40
CA SER A 461 -2.44 29.13 14.29
C SER A 461 -2.23 30.65 14.28
N ALA A 462 -1.10 31.11 14.85
CA ALA A 462 -0.67 32.49 14.73
C ALA A 462 -0.48 32.89 13.26
N LYS A 463 -0.98 34.07 12.89
CA LYS A 463 -0.85 34.65 11.55
C LYS A 463 0.57 35.23 11.37
N PRO A 464 1.15 35.16 10.16
CA PRO A 464 2.48 35.73 9.90
C PRO A 464 2.53 37.23 10.19
N LEU A 465 3.64 37.68 10.80
CA LEU A 465 3.90 39.11 11.03
C LEU A 465 3.98 39.89 9.72
N TYR A 466 4.42 39.23 8.64
CA TYR A 466 4.52 39.78 7.28
C TYR A 466 3.32 40.62 6.87
N PHE A 467 2.09 40.13 7.12
CA PHE A 467 0.87 40.83 6.69
C PHE A 467 0.68 42.16 7.43
N ALA A 468 0.89 42.17 8.74
CA ALA A 468 0.83 43.40 9.53
C ALA A 468 1.93 44.39 9.12
N GLU A 469 3.16 43.91 8.90
CA GLU A 469 4.28 44.73 8.42
C GLU A 469 4.03 45.32 7.02
N ARG A 470 3.36 44.58 6.13
CA ARG A 470 2.96 45.11 4.82
C ARG A 470 1.88 46.17 4.94
N ILE A 471 0.91 45.99 5.83
CA ILE A 471 -0.10 47.03 6.09
C ILE A 471 0.56 48.28 6.67
N GLU A 472 1.52 48.14 7.58
CA GLU A 472 2.29 49.28 8.12
C GLU A 472 3.07 50.01 7.02
N ALA A 473 3.75 49.28 6.14
CA ALA A 473 4.51 49.86 5.03
C ALA A 473 3.62 50.60 4.01
N LEU A 474 2.38 50.14 3.80
CA LEU A 474 1.43 50.80 2.89
C LEU A 474 0.80 52.05 3.52
N TYR A 475 0.64 52.08 4.84
CA TYR A 475 -0.02 53.15 5.58
C TYR A 475 0.85 53.65 6.77
N PRO A 476 2.05 54.17 6.51
CA PRO A 476 2.97 54.57 7.57
C PRO A 476 2.38 55.72 8.39
N GLY A 477 2.42 55.60 9.73
CA GLY A 477 1.93 56.64 10.65
C GLY A 477 0.42 56.85 10.67
N ILE A 478 -0.34 56.11 9.86
CA ILE A 478 -1.81 56.13 9.87
C ILE A 478 -2.30 55.31 11.08
N PRO A 479 -3.28 55.79 11.87
CA PRO A 479 -3.84 55.01 12.98
C PRO A 479 -4.51 53.72 12.52
N LYS A 480 -4.25 52.61 13.21
CA LYS A 480 -4.76 51.28 12.88
C LYS A 480 -5.35 50.61 14.11
N LEU A 481 -6.40 49.83 13.90
CA LEU A 481 -7.04 49.01 14.92
C LEU A 481 -6.93 47.54 14.56
N GLU A 482 -6.49 46.73 15.51
CA GLU A 482 -6.51 45.27 15.43
C GLU A 482 -7.62 44.70 16.31
N LEU A 483 -8.59 44.05 15.67
CA LEU A 483 -9.68 43.34 16.33
C LEU A 483 -9.32 41.86 16.54
N PHE A 484 -9.75 41.33 17.68
CA PHE A 484 -9.44 39.97 18.15
C PHE A 484 -7.94 39.77 18.39
N CYS A 485 -7.25 40.83 18.80
CA CYS A 485 -5.82 40.81 19.07
C CYS A 485 -5.49 39.90 20.27
N ARG A 486 -4.47 39.06 20.11
CA ARG A 486 -3.87 38.25 21.20
C ARG A 486 -2.56 38.81 21.70
N THR A 487 -1.79 39.47 20.83
CA THR A 487 -0.48 40.02 21.14
C THR A 487 -0.40 41.42 20.53
N PRO A 488 -0.47 42.48 21.34
CA PRO A 488 -0.42 43.86 20.84
C PRO A 488 0.85 44.13 20.01
N ARG A 489 0.73 45.06 19.06
CA ARG A 489 1.84 45.51 18.20
C ARG A 489 2.09 46.98 18.40
N ASP A 490 3.36 47.37 18.37
CA ASP A 490 3.75 48.78 18.47
C ASP A 490 3.12 49.60 17.33
N GLY A 491 2.50 50.73 17.68
CA GLY A 491 1.84 51.63 16.73
C GLY A 491 0.40 51.22 16.33
N TRP A 492 -0.11 50.09 16.84
CA TRP A 492 -1.47 49.61 16.59
C TRP A 492 -2.31 49.65 17.87
N GLU A 493 -3.57 50.05 17.75
CA GLU A 493 -4.51 49.92 18.85
C GLU A 493 -5.08 48.50 18.85
N ALA A 494 -5.06 47.82 20.00
CA ALA A 494 -5.48 46.42 20.12
C ALA A 494 -6.83 46.33 20.84
N TRP A 495 -7.72 45.54 20.29
CA TRP A 495 -8.99 45.18 20.91
C TRP A 495 -9.15 43.65 20.87
N GLY A 496 -9.38 43.02 22.01
CA GLY A 496 -9.56 41.57 22.10
C GLY A 496 -9.76 41.09 23.53
N PHE A 497 -10.45 39.96 23.69
CA PHE A 497 -10.75 39.37 25.00
C PHE A 497 -9.51 38.87 25.76
N GLU A 498 -8.39 38.65 25.06
CA GLU A 498 -7.11 38.19 25.61
C GLU A 498 -6.03 39.30 25.64
N ALA A 499 -6.37 40.52 25.22
CA ALA A 499 -5.38 41.59 24.96
C ALA A 499 -4.83 42.27 26.24
N ALA A 500 -5.33 41.95 27.44
CA ALA A 500 -4.83 42.49 28.70
C ALA A 500 -4.62 41.40 29.77
N THR A 501 -3.52 40.65 29.62
CA THR A 501 -2.86 40.02 30.77
C THR A 501 -1.44 40.51 30.85
N GLU A 502 -1.27 41.81 31.10
CA GLU A 502 -0.14 42.30 31.89
C GLU A 502 -0.62 42.40 33.34
N SER A 503 -0.43 41.31 34.08
CA SER A 503 -0.37 41.38 35.54
C SER A 503 1.04 40.99 35.92
N GLU A 504 1.80 41.98 36.40
CA GLU A 504 3.12 41.84 36.99
C GLU A 504 3.19 40.60 37.89
N VAL A 505 4.09 39.69 37.57
CA VAL A 505 4.56 38.70 38.54
C VAL A 505 5.68 39.37 39.31
N VAL A 506 5.36 39.85 40.52
CA VAL A 506 6.35 40.19 41.56
C VAL A 506 6.93 38.91 42.14
#